data_AF-A0A246AKG3-F1
#
_entry.id   AF-A0A246AKG3-F1
#
_cell.length_a   1.000
_cell.length_b   1.000
_cell.length_c   1.000
_cell.angle_alpha   90.00
_cell.angle_beta   90.00
_cell.angle_gamma   90.00
#
_symmetry.space_group_name_H-M   'P 1'
#
loop_
_entity.id
_entity.type
_entity.pdbx_description
1 polymer ?
#
loop_
_entity_poly.entity_id
_entity_poly.type
_entity_poly.pdbx_seq_one_letter_code
_entity_poly.pdbx_strand_id
1 'polypeptide(L)' 'MDASTPVTARGTAVTIPGETTTIRHNLGTTDIIVALYNVATGNELNSGITVIDKNSVMISTASGAPEQIRVVIMGI' A
#
# COMPACT_ATOMS: atom_id res chain seq x y z
N MET A 1 -8.54 -9.08 49.10
CA MET A 1 -9.20 -9.13 47.78
C MET A 1 -9.14 -7.73 47.20
N ASP A 2 -8.18 -7.47 46.33
CA ASP A 2 -8.24 -6.41 45.33
C ASP A 2 -7.35 -6.86 44.18
N ALA A 3 -7.97 -7.35 43.11
CA ALA A 3 -7.29 -7.71 41.89
C ALA A 3 -7.55 -6.57 40.91
N SER A 4 -6.52 -5.79 40.66
CA SER A 4 -6.50 -4.67 39.73
C SER A 4 -7.13 -5.06 38.40
N THR A 5 -8.20 -4.36 38.03
CA THR A 5 -8.84 -4.47 36.71
C THR A 5 -7.85 -4.08 35.61
N PRO A 6 -7.74 -4.85 34.50
CA PRO A 6 -6.90 -4.45 33.39
C PRO A 6 -7.53 -3.24 32.67
N VAL A 7 -6.77 -2.15 32.60
CA VAL A 7 -7.12 -0.93 31.86
C VAL A 7 -7.05 -1.25 30.36
N THR A 8 -8.17 -1.13 29.65
CA THR A 8 -8.22 -1.22 28.19
C THR A 8 -7.43 -0.07 27.57
N ALA A 9 -6.26 -0.36 27.03
CA ALA A 9 -5.47 0.61 26.27
C ALA A 9 -6.25 1.07 25.03
N ARG A 10 -6.51 2.38 24.93
CA ARG A 10 -7.11 3.03 23.77
C ARG A 10 -6.15 3.00 22.59
N GLY A 11 -6.62 2.53 21.43
CA GLY A 11 -5.94 2.66 20.15
C GLY A 11 -4.89 1.60 19.89
N THR A 12 -5.29 0.34 19.67
CA THR A 12 -4.38 -0.65 19.09
C THR A 12 -3.99 -0.20 17.69
N ALA A 13 -2.73 0.18 17.50
CA ALA A 13 -2.14 0.22 16.16
C ALA A 13 -2.19 -1.20 15.61
N VAL A 14 -3.21 -1.49 14.81
CA VAL A 14 -3.31 -2.76 14.10
C VAL A 14 -2.32 -2.66 12.94
N THR A 15 -1.13 -3.22 13.12
CA THR A 15 -0.24 -3.48 12.00
C THR A 15 -0.87 -4.57 11.15
N ILE A 16 -1.59 -4.18 10.11
CA ILE A 16 -2.11 -5.11 9.12
C ILE A 16 -0.90 -5.53 8.27
N PRO A 17 -0.45 -6.81 8.32
CA PRO A 17 0.72 -7.24 7.57
C PRO A 17 0.46 -7.01 6.08
N GLY A 18 1.35 -6.26 5.43
CA GLY A 18 1.22 -5.92 4.03
C GLY A 18 2.31 -6.56 3.20
N GLU A 19 2.05 -6.69 1.91
CA GLU A 19 3.07 -7.03 0.93
C GLU A 19 3.64 -5.73 0.37
N THR A 20 4.96 -5.66 0.24
CA THR A 20 5.64 -4.57 -0.43
C THR A 20 6.24 -5.05 -1.74
N THR A 21 6.05 -4.29 -2.81
CA THR A 21 6.54 -4.64 -4.14
C THR A 21 7.14 -3.43 -4.80
N THR A 22 8.38 -3.56 -5.26
CA THR A 22 9.05 -2.52 -6.05
C THR A 22 8.76 -2.73 -7.53
N ILE A 23 8.24 -1.71 -8.19
CA ILE A 23 7.95 -1.68 -9.62
C ILE A 23 8.91 -0.73 -10.30
N ARG A 24 9.61 -1.24 -11.31
CA ARG A 24 10.48 -0.45 -12.18
C ARG A 24 9.71 0.00 -13.42
N HIS A 25 9.48 1.30 -13.56
CA HIS A 25 8.72 1.91 -14.66
C HIS A 25 9.60 2.61 -15.71
N ASN A 26 10.86 2.93 -15.38
CA ASN A 26 11.84 3.52 -16.33
C ASN A 26 11.38 4.83 -17.03
N LEU A 27 10.57 5.65 -16.38
CA LEU A 27 10.08 6.90 -17.00
C LEU A 27 11.09 8.05 -16.91
N GLY A 28 12.14 7.93 -16.10
CA GLY A 28 13.17 8.96 -15.96
C GLY A 28 12.75 10.20 -15.17
N THR A 29 11.59 10.18 -14.51
CA THR A 29 11.04 11.26 -13.70
C THR A 29 10.49 10.74 -12.37
N THR A 30 10.56 11.57 -11.32
CA THR A 30 9.86 11.34 -10.04
C THR A 30 8.48 11.98 -10.02
N ASP A 31 8.17 12.81 -11.02
CA ASP A 31 6.87 13.44 -11.17
C ASP A 31 5.94 12.49 -11.91
N ILE A 32 5.16 11.73 -11.13
CA ILE A 32 4.37 10.61 -11.61
C ILE A 32 3.01 10.54 -10.91
N ILE A 33 2.04 9.98 -11.63
CA ILE A 33 0.75 9.57 -11.11
C ILE A 33 0.71 8.05 -11.12
N VAL A 34 0.31 7.45 -9.99
CA VAL A 34 0.21 6.00 -9.83
C VAL A 34 -1.20 5.64 -9.40
N ALA A 35 -1.82 4.72 -10.12
CA ALA A 35 -3.14 4.18 -9.81
C ALA A 35 -3.09 2.64 -9.78
N LEU A 36 -3.79 2.04 -8.82
CA LEU A 36 -3.84 0.60 -8.63
C LEU A 36 -5.29 0.13 -8.74
N TYR A 37 -5.49 -0.97 -9.45
CA TYR A 37 -6.82 -1.54 -9.68
C TYR A 37 -6.85 -3.02 -9.36
N ASN A 38 -7.91 -3.46 -8.71
CA ASN A 38 -8.24 -4.88 -8.61
C ASN A 38 -8.62 -5.40 -10.00
N VAL A 39 -7.91 -6.40 -10.51
CA VAL A 39 -8.18 -6.96 -11.84
C VAL A 39 -9.56 -7.62 -11.93
N ALA A 40 -10.02 -8.26 -10.86
CA ALA A 40 -11.29 -8.99 -10.84
C ALA A 40 -12.51 -8.05 -10.82
N THR A 41 -12.43 -6.92 -10.11
CA THR A 41 -13.58 -6.02 -9.93
C THR A 41 -13.48 -4.71 -10.71
N GLY A 42 -12.28 -4.34 -11.16
CA GLY A 42 -12.01 -3.03 -11.76
C GLY A 42 -11.96 -1.87 -10.76
N ASN A 43 -12.18 -2.13 -9.47
CA ASN A 43 -12.17 -1.09 -8.45
C ASN A 43 -10.75 -0.60 -8.20
N GLU A 44 -10.62 0.70 -7.99
CA GLU A 44 -9.38 1.31 -7.54
C GLU A 44 -9.06 0.85 -6.10
N LEU A 45 -7.76 0.65 -5.85
CA LEU A 45 -7.23 0.21 -4.56
C LEU A 45 -6.53 1.37 -3.88
N ASN A 46 -6.84 1.56 -2.60
CA ASN A 46 -6.03 2.41 -1.73
C ASN A 46 -4.79 1.61 -1.30
N SER A 47 -3.60 2.16 -1.52
CA SER A 47 -2.33 1.51 -1.21
C SER A 47 -1.28 2.57 -0.86
N GLY A 48 -0.30 2.17 -0.06
CA GLY A 48 0.86 3.01 0.19
C GLY A 48 1.73 3.05 -1.06
N ILE A 49 2.02 4.24 -1.56
CA ILE A 49 2.87 4.45 -2.74
C ILE A 49 4.02 5.34 -2.34
N THR A 50 5.25 4.87 -2.58
CA THR A 50 6.47 5.61 -2.27
C THR A 50 7.34 5.65 -3.52
N VAL A 51 7.69 6.85 -3.99
CA VAL A 51 8.68 7.01 -5.06
C VAL A 51 10.06 6.69 -4.50
N ILE A 52 10.78 5.72 -5.10
CA ILE A 52 12.14 5.35 -4.66
C ILE A 52 13.16 6.20 -5.41
N ASP A 53 13.07 6.21 -6.74
CA ASP A 53 13.91 7.00 -7.63
C ASP A 53 13.15 7.35 -8.93
N LYS A 54 13.82 8.02 -9.87
CA LYS A 54 13.24 8.46 -11.15
C LYS A 54 12.72 7.31 -12.06
N ASN A 55 12.97 6.06 -11.70
CA ASN A 55 12.65 4.89 -12.51
C ASN A 55 11.87 3.83 -11.73
N SER A 56 11.60 4.03 -10.44
CA SER A 56 10.99 3.02 -9.61
C SER A 56 10.11 3.57 -8.48
N VAL A 57 9.06 2.80 -8.18
CA VAL A 57 8.14 3.04 -7.07
C VAL A 57 8.02 1.79 -6.22
N MET A 58 7.81 1.97 -4.93
CA MET A 58 7.40 0.92 -4.00
C MET A 58 5.91 1.04 -3.76
N ILE A 59 5.22 -0.08 -3.85
CA ILE A 59 3.82 -0.23 -3.49
C ILE A 59 3.72 -1.07 -2.23
N SER A 60 2.86 -0.66 -1.31
CA SER A 60 2.54 -1.39 -0.09
C SER A 60 1.03 -1.64 -0.04
N THR A 61 0.63 -2.90 -0.02
CA THR A 61 -0.77 -3.32 0.07
C THR A 61 -1.06 -3.93 1.43
N ALA A 62 -2.25 -3.71 1.99
CA ALA A 62 -2.65 -4.33 3.26
C ALA A 62 -2.95 -5.85 3.10
N SER A 63 -2.99 -6.60 4.21
CA SER A 63 -3.41 -8.01 4.20
C SER A 63 -4.80 -8.16 3.61
N GLY A 64 -4.99 -9.16 2.75
CA GLY A 64 -6.26 -9.35 2.04
C GLY A 64 -6.38 -8.49 0.77
N ALA A 65 -5.27 -7.91 0.30
CA ALA A 65 -5.22 -7.35 -1.03
C ALA A 65 -5.57 -8.40 -2.10
N PRO A 66 -6.14 -7.99 -3.25
CA PRO A 66 -6.50 -8.92 -4.31
C PRO A 66 -5.29 -9.69 -4.82
N GLU A 67 -5.49 -10.95 -5.24
CA GLU A 67 -4.42 -11.78 -5.82
C GLU A 67 -3.79 -11.16 -7.06
N GLN A 68 -4.57 -10.37 -7.82
CA GLN A 68 -4.10 -9.70 -9.03
C GLN A 68 -4.43 -8.21 -8.99
N ILE A 69 -3.38 -7.41 -9.15
CA ILE A 69 -3.45 -5.95 -9.15
C ILE A 69 -2.86 -5.45 -10.48
N ARG A 70 -3.57 -4.54 -11.13
CA ARG A 70 -3.03 -3.75 -12.25
C ARG A 70 -2.52 -2.43 -11.71
N VAL A 71 -1.28 -2.10 -12.08
CA VAL A 71 -0.67 -0.82 -11.74
C VAL A 71 -0.49 0.01 -12.99
N VAL A 72 -0.97 1.24 -12.96
CA VAL A 72 -0.79 2.23 -14.02
C VAL A 72 0.13 3.32 -13.47
N ILE A 73 1.24 3.56 -14.15
CA ILE A 73 2.24 4.58 -13.78
C ILE A 73 2.41 5.50 -14.99
N MET A 74 2.16 6.79 -14.79
CA MET A 74 2.25 7.81 -15.83
C MET A 74 3.15 8.95 -15.35
N GLY A 75 4.10 9.38 -16.18
CA GLY A 75 4.91 10.58 -15.93
C GLY A 75 4.21 11.81 -16.47
N ILE A 76 4.42 12.95 -15.81
CA ILE A 76 3.87 14.25 -16.23
C ILE A 76 4.95 15.21 -16.73
#